data_AF-A0A7U6M3R1-F1
#
_entry.id   AF-A0A7U6M3R1-F1
#
_cell.length_a   1.000
_cell.length_b   1.000
_cell.length_c   1.000
_cell.angle_alpha   90.00
_cell.angle_beta   90.00
_cell.angle_gamma   90.00
#
_symmetry.space_group_name_H-M   'P 1'
#
loop_
_entity.id
_entity.type
_entity.pdbx_description
1 polymer ?
#
loop_
_entity_poly.entity_id
_entity_poly.type
_entity_poly.pdbx_seq_one_letter_code
_entity_poly.pdbx_strand_id
1 'polypeptide(L)'
;MTLSQRIAIATAEAGLPSDQCMACERQGLPILPLRRALVPDTRPQGLSTVAGSLHVSAKLGVRTLRMGYLYVLLDQQVWHAYEVSEQGHLRRFNPYEPSEGLPASLPEKCVNENHDIPSSFLNIDTDRYGSAWLAFSSDPWPVSVLNAYKKGQAPAHRFEGLDLTQARNNPELLGIAMTPDNLRVDKEVLEYAQHGCSPFDSAHGFHTRWLRRFALKGYLVNAMNRHQLEHGVLAVVLDDTVGFIQEFNHQRLNWVVKRQVWREDPMRAYQLQTSQILQVIRATHREWAAQKVPSLEPMTGDGPPVFTDPGIGCIAMSKTSTSIQPRPGTRCGRSCSTG
;
A
#
# COMPACT_ATOMS: atom_id res chain seq x y z
N MET A 1 18.02 6.18 -40.82
CA MET A 1 18.22 4.82 -40.29
C MET A 1 18.07 3.83 -41.43
N THR A 2 19.02 2.91 -41.60
CA THR A 2 18.99 1.89 -42.68
C THR A 2 18.03 0.75 -42.34
N LEU A 3 17.64 -0.06 -43.33
CA LEU A 3 16.82 -1.26 -43.10
C LEU A 3 17.51 -2.24 -42.13
N SER A 4 18.81 -2.45 -42.29
CA SER A 4 19.61 -3.31 -41.41
C SER A 4 19.61 -2.83 -39.96
N GLN A 5 19.69 -1.51 -39.74
CA GLN A 5 19.58 -0.92 -38.39
C GLN A 5 18.18 -1.16 -37.79
N ARG A 6 17.12 -1.00 -38.59
CA ARG A 6 15.74 -1.25 -38.12
C ARG A 6 15.53 -2.71 -37.74
N ILE A 7 16.05 -3.66 -38.53
CA ILE A 7 16.00 -5.09 -38.22
C ILE A 7 16.78 -5.38 -36.93
N ALA A 8 17.99 -4.85 -36.80
CA ALA A 8 18.81 -5.06 -35.60
C ALA A 8 18.16 -4.52 -34.32
N ILE A 9 17.45 -3.40 -34.40
CA ILE A 9 16.65 -2.87 -33.29
C ILE A 9 15.46 -3.79 -33.01
N ALA A 10 14.66 -4.14 -34.02
CA ALA A 10 13.51 -5.03 -33.84
C ALA A 10 13.91 -6.38 -33.23
N THR A 11 14.99 -6.99 -33.70
CA THR A 11 15.54 -8.22 -33.10
C THR A 11 15.97 -8.02 -31.66
N ALA A 12 16.60 -6.89 -31.34
CA ALA A 12 17.00 -6.58 -29.98
C ALA A 12 15.80 -6.29 -29.05
N GLU A 13 14.66 -5.83 -29.57
CA GLU A 13 13.45 -5.53 -28.79
C GLU A 13 12.55 -6.76 -28.61
N ALA A 14 12.52 -7.66 -29.59
CA ALA A 14 11.67 -8.85 -29.61
C ALA A 14 12.00 -9.89 -28.51
N GLY A 15 13.20 -9.83 -27.90
CA GLY A 15 13.56 -10.65 -26.74
C GLY A 15 14.89 -11.40 -26.89
N LEU A 16 15.07 -12.45 -26.09
CA LEU A 16 16.15 -13.42 -26.24
C LEU A 16 15.83 -14.46 -27.34
N PRO A 17 16.84 -15.18 -27.86
CA PRO A 17 16.61 -16.38 -28.68
C PRO A 17 15.57 -17.32 -28.05
N SER A 18 14.80 -18.03 -28.88
CA SER A 18 13.63 -18.83 -28.43
C SER A 18 13.97 -19.98 -27.48
N ASP A 19 15.24 -20.37 -27.41
CA ASP A 19 15.78 -21.40 -26.51
C ASP A 19 16.17 -20.87 -25.13
N GLN A 20 16.12 -19.55 -24.91
CA GLN A 20 16.50 -18.93 -23.63
C GLN A 20 15.29 -18.46 -22.83
N CYS A 21 15.34 -18.72 -21.53
CA CYS A 21 14.35 -18.26 -20.57
C CYS A 21 14.39 -16.73 -20.42
N MET A 22 13.30 -16.08 -20.79
CA MET A 22 13.09 -14.63 -20.63
C MET A 22 13.10 -14.15 -19.17
N ALA A 23 13.15 -15.06 -18.20
CA ALA A 23 13.19 -14.77 -16.76
C ALA A 23 14.59 -14.94 -16.15
N CYS A 24 15.29 -16.05 -16.31
CA CYS A 24 16.51 -16.32 -15.52
C CYS A 24 17.81 -16.45 -16.33
N GLU A 25 17.74 -16.53 -17.66
CA GLU A 25 18.90 -16.80 -18.52
C GLU A 25 19.41 -15.55 -19.26
N ARG A 26 18.97 -14.37 -18.83
CA ARG A 26 19.41 -13.08 -19.37
C ARG A 26 20.91 -12.87 -19.13
N GLN A 27 21.56 -12.26 -20.11
CA GLN A 27 23.01 -12.01 -20.10
C GLN A 27 23.33 -10.52 -20.01
N GLY A 28 24.53 -10.20 -19.51
CA GLY A 28 25.02 -8.83 -19.33
C GLY A 28 25.03 -8.40 -17.86
N LEU A 29 25.39 -7.14 -17.62
CA LEU A 29 25.48 -6.51 -16.30
C LEU A 29 24.14 -6.66 -15.57
N PRO A 30 24.08 -7.43 -14.46
CA PRO A 30 22.87 -7.53 -13.66
C PRO A 30 22.62 -6.24 -12.87
N ILE A 31 21.38 -5.79 -12.83
CA ILE A 31 20.93 -4.64 -12.04
C ILE A 31 19.63 -5.03 -11.34
N LEU A 32 19.57 -4.82 -10.02
CA LEU A 32 18.36 -5.06 -9.22
C LEU A 32 17.52 -3.79 -9.17
N PRO A 33 16.36 -3.72 -9.86
CA PRO A 33 15.48 -2.58 -9.73
C PRO A 33 14.67 -2.68 -8.43
N LEU A 34 14.61 -1.55 -7.72
CA LEU A 34 13.86 -1.33 -6.50
C LEU A 34 12.95 -0.11 -6.69
N ARG A 35 12.09 0.17 -5.72
CA ARG A 35 11.24 1.37 -5.72
C ARG A 35 11.24 2.08 -4.38
N ARG A 36 11.03 3.39 -4.42
CA ARG A 36 10.64 4.17 -3.23
C ARG A 36 9.20 3.81 -2.87
N ALA A 37 8.97 3.46 -1.61
CA ALA A 37 7.65 3.08 -1.11
C ALA A 37 7.51 3.36 0.39
N LEU A 38 6.30 3.26 0.93
CA LEU A 38 6.13 3.26 2.38
C LEU A 38 6.50 1.89 2.95
N VAL A 39 7.16 1.93 4.11
CA VAL A 39 7.59 0.76 4.89
C VAL A 39 7.18 0.96 6.36
N PRO A 40 7.02 -0.11 7.15
CA PRO A 40 6.78 0.02 8.58
C PRO A 40 7.93 0.73 9.28
N ASP A 41 7.59 1.68 10.16
CA ASP A 41 8.53 2.28 11.07
C ASP A 41 8.63 1.47 12.36
N THR A 42 9.61 0.57 12.41
CA THR A 42 9.84 -0.34 13.54
C THR A 42 10.58 0.32 14.71
N ARG A 43 10.92 1.61 14.61
CA ARG A 43 11.50 2.37 15.74
C ARG A 43 10.44 2.56 16.84
N PRO A 44 10.83 2.74 18.11
CA PRO A 44 9.88 2.93 19.20
C PRO A 44 8.84 4.03 18.96
N GLN A 45 9.19 5.11 18.24
CA GLN A 45 8.29 6.22 17.92
C GLN A 45 7.24 5.85 16.85
N GLY A 46 7.52 4.87 16.00
CA GLY A 46 6.60 4.37 14.98
C GLY A 46 5.60 3.36 15.52
N LEU A 47 5.80 2.86 16.74
CA LEU A 47 4.96 1.85 17.37
C LEU A 47 4.00 2.48 18.37
N SER A 48 2.73 2.11 18.29
CA SER A 48 1.69 2.58 19.21
C SER A 48 0.62 1.50 19.42
N THR A 49 -0.22 1.67 20.44
CA THR A 49 -1.38 0.79 20.65
C THR A 49 -2.65 1.57 20.40
N VAL A 50 -3.48 1.11 19.48
CA VAL A 50 -4.76 1.74 19.15
C VAL A 50 -5.88 0.73 19.34
N ALA A 51 -6.84 1.08 20.20
CA ALA A 51 -7.96 0.21 20.58
C ALA A 51 -7.53 -1.20 21.05
N GLY A 52 -6.39 -1.30 21.75
CA GLY A 52 -5.86 -2.56 22.27
C GLY A 52 -5.04 -3.40 21.28
N SER A 53 -4.85 -2.92 20.03
CA SER A 53 -4.03 -3.59 19.02
C SER A 53 -2.76 -2.80 18.72
N LEU A 54 -1.66 -3.52 18.47
CA LEU A 54 -0.41 -2.91 18.00
C LEU A 54 -0.65 -2.25 16.64
N HIS A 55 -0.21 -1.00 16.52
CA HIS A 55 -0.18 -0.24 15.29
C HIS A 55 1.26 0.18 14.99
N VAL A 56 1.66 0.01 13.73
CA VAL A 56 2.93 0.48 13.20
C VAL A 56 2.67 1.60 12.19
N SER A 57 3.31 2.74 12.40
CA SER A 57 3.26 3.87 11.51
C SER A 57 4.08 3.58 10.25
N ALA A 58 3.74 4.26 9.15
CA ALA A 58 4.48 4.16 7.91
C ALA A 58 5.58 5.25 7.84
N LYS A 59 6.72 4.92 7.24
CA LYS A 59 7.76 5.88 6.85
C LYS A 59 8.19 5.65 5.41
N LEU A 60 8.88 6.62 4.80
CA LEU A 60 9.52 6.42 3.51
C LEU A 60 10.65 5.38 3.62
N GLY A 61 10.73 4.47 2.65
CA GLY A 61 11.77 3.47 2.55
C GLY A 61 11.88 2.89 1.15
N VAL A 62 12.57 1.76 1.03
CA VAL A 62 12.81 1.08 -0.25
C VAL A 62 12.20 -0.31 -0.20
N ARG A 63 11.56 -0.71 -1.30
CA ARG A 63 10.94 -2.02 -1.49
C ARG A 63 11.33 -2.61 -2.84
N THR A 64 11.14 -3.91 -3.01
CA THR A 64 11.15 -4.50 -4.37
C THR A 64 10.05 -3.87 -5.22
N LEU A 65 10.21 -3.92 -6.55
CA LEU A 65 9.14 -3.52 -7.46
C LEU A 65 7.86 -4.29 -7.16
N ARG A 66 6.73 -3.58 -7.23
CA ARG A 66 5.39 -4.21 -7.19
C ARG A 66 5.02 -4.74 -8.56
N MET A 67 3.89 -5.46 -8.63
CA MET A 67 3.32 -5.88 -9.91
C MET A 67 3.11 -4.69 -10.87
N GLY A 68 3.52 -4.86 -12.12
CA GLY A 68 3.46 -3.84 -13.16
C GLY A 68 4.45 -4.12 -14.29
N TYR A 69 4.99 -3.06 -14.89
CA TYR A 69 5.85 -3.11 -16.06
C TYR A 69 7.06 -2.21 -15.89
N LEU A 70 8.25 -2.75 -16.17
CA LEU A 70 9.51 -2.01 -16.20
C LEU A 70 9.95 -1.83 -17.66
N TYR A 71 10.13 -0.58 -18.07
CA TYR A 71 10.63 -0.21 -19.39
C TYR A 71 12.05 0.35 -19.26
N VAL A 72 12.94 -0.11 -20.14
CA VAL A 72 14.33 0.31 -20.20
C VAL A 72 14.64 0.76 -21.62
N LEU A 73 14.89 2.05 -21.80
CA LEU A 73 15.30 2.61 -23.09
C LEU A 73 16.83 2.70 -23.13
N LEU A 74 17.45 1.83 -23.93
CA LEU A 74 18.89 1.73 -24.10
C LEU A 74 19.34 2.67 -25.23
N ASP A 75 20.31 3.53 -24.92
CA ASP A 75 20.86 4.55 -25.82
C ASP A 75 19.81 5.37 -26.59
N GLN A 76 18.64 5.56 -25.97
CA GLN A 76 17.48 6.24 -26.56
C GLN A 76 16.93 5.58 -27.85
N GLN A 77 17.30 4.32 -28.11
CA GLN A 77 17.01 3.64 -29.38
C GLN A 77 16.33 2.28 -29.24
N VAL A 78 16.69 1.50 -28.22
CA VAL A 78 16.23 0.11 -28.07
C VAL A 78 15.45 -0.05 -26.78
N TRP A 79 14.25 -0.60 -26.87
CA TRP A 79 13.45 -0.99 -25.71
C TRP A 79 13.78 -2.38 -25.21
N HIS A 80 14.05 -2.49 -23.92
CA HIS A 80 13.78 -3.69 -23.16
C HIS A 80 12.55 -3.45 -22.29
N ALA A 81 11.65 -4.41 -22.22
CA ALA A 81 10.47 -4.32 -21.38
C ALA A 81 10.30 -5.61 -20.57
N TYR A 82 9.85 -5.46 -19.32
CA TYR A 82 9.68 -6.54 -18.37
C TYR A 82 8.32 -6.46 -17.71
N GLU A 83 7.62 -7.59 -17.68
CA GLU A 83 6.52 -7.81 -16.75
C GLU A 83 7.11 -8.07 -15.37
N VAL A 84 6.54 -7.41 -14.36
CA VAL A 84 6.93 -7.56 -12.96
C VAL A 84 5.81 -8.29 -12.24
N SER A 85 6.10 -9.49 -11.74
CA SER A 85 5.15 -10.24 -10.90
C SER A 85 4.93 -9.58 -9.54
N GLU A 86 3.92 -10.03 -8.80
CA GLU A 86 3.63 -9.54 -7.43
C GLU A 86 4.84 -9.65 -6.49
N GLN A 87 5.67 -10.70 -6.64
CA GLN A 87 6.87 -10.91 -5.83
C GLN A 87 8.11 -10.18 -6.37
N GLY A 88 7.97 -9.36 -7.41
CA GLY A 88 9.06 -8.56 -7.99
C GLY A 88 10.00 -9.33 -8.93
N HIS A 89 9.56 -10.46 -9.49
CA HIS A 89 10.32 -11.16 -10.55
C HIS A 89 10.03 -10.55 -11.92
N LEU A 90 11.06 -10.40 -12.73
CA LEU A 90 11.04 -9.81 -14.05
C LEU A 90 10.97 -10.89 -15.14
N ARG A 91 10.04 -10.77 -16.07
CA ARG A 91 9.97 -11.55 -17.31
C ARG A 91 10.03 -10.60 -18.50
N ARG A 92 11.04 -10.76 -19.35
CA ARG A 92 11.20 -9.93 -20.55
C ARG A 92 10.10 -10.24 -21.57
N PHE A 93 9.58 -9.22 -22.25
CA PHE A 93 8.60 -9.36 -23.33
C PHE A 93 8.85 -8.34 -24.45
N ASN A 94 8.16 -8.52 -25.59
CA ASN A 94 8.18 -7.56 -26.69
C ASN A 94 7.36 -6.31 -26.28
N PRO A 95 7.97 -5.11 -26.18
CA PRO A 95 7.28 -3.90 -25.71
C PRO A 95 6.03 -3.53 -26.52
N TYR A 96 5.94 -3.98 -27.77
CA TYR A 96 4.82 -3.70 -28.68
C TYR A 96 3.70 -4.76 -28.61
N GLU A 97 3.97 -5.88 -27.94
CA GLU A 97 3.07 -7.04 -27.81
C GLU A 97 3.09 -7.53 -26.35
N PRO A 98 2.58 -6.72 -25.38
CA PRO A 98 2.44 -7.16 -24.00
C PRO A 98 1.47 -8.35 -23.91
N SER A 99 1.71 -9.26 -22.96
CA SER A 99 0.80 -10.39 -22.72
C SER A 99 -0.58 -9.90 -22.31
N GLU A 100 -1.60 -10.63 -22.71
CA GLU A 100 -2.96 -10.39 -22.21
C GLU A 100 -3.06 -10.82 -20.74
N GLY A 101 -3.46 -9.88 -19.88
CA GLY A 101 -3.67 -10.15 -18.46
C GLY A 101 -2.56 -9.61 -17.55
N LEU A 102 -2.63 -10.00 -16.27
CA LEU A 102 -1.70 -9.53 -15.25
C LEU A 102 -0.38 -10.33 -15.30
N PRO A 103 0.76 -9.70 -14.98
CA PRO A 103 2.05 -10.37 -14.86
C PRO A 103 2.00 -11.65 -14.01
N ALA A 104 2.28 -12.80 -14.63
CA ALA A 104 2.24 -14.08 -13.94
C ALA A 104 3.43 -14.30 -13.00
N SER A 105 3.16 -14.89 -11.83
CA SER A 105 4.18 -15.35 -10.87
C SER A 105 5.19 -16.31 -11.51
N LEU A 106 6.36 -16.43 -10.88
CA LEU A 106 7.35 -17.40 -11.30
C LEU A 106 6.87 -18.83 -10.98
N PRO A 107 7.01 -19.82 -11.89
CA PRO A 107 6.62 -21.20 -11.61
C PRO A 107 7.37 -21.77 -10.40
N GLU A 108 6.70 -22.60 -9.60
CA GLU A 108 7.27 -23.19 -8.37
C GLU A 108 8.57 -23.97 -8.64
N LYS A 109 8.64 -24.71 -9.75
CA LYS A 109 9.86 -25.40 -10.18
C LYS A 109 11.06 -24.46 -10.28
N CYS A 110 10.86 -23.26 -10.83
CA CYS A 110 11.91 -22.27 -11.00
C CYS A 110 12.33 -21.67 -9.64
N VAL A 111 11.38 -21.46 -8.73
CA VAL A 111 11.69 -21.02 -7.35
C VAL A 111 12.52 -22.07 -6.62
N ASN A 112 12.15 -23.35 -6.74
CA ASN A 112 12.86 -24.48 -6.12
C ASN A 112 14.30 -24.63 -6.66
N GLU A 113 14.52 -24.28 -7.93
CA GLU A 113 15.84 -24.23 -8.58
C GLU A 113 16.60 -22.92 -8.31
N ASN A 114 16.08 -22.03 -7.45
CA ASN A 114 16.63 -20.72 -7.11
C ASN A 114 16.68 -19.72 -8.29
N HIS A 115 15.87 -19.91 -9.32
CA HIS A 115 15.75 -18.97 -10.45
C HIS A 115 14.99 -17.68 -10.08
N ASP A 116 14.36 -17.62 -8.90
CA ASP A 116 13.79 -16.41 -8.30
C ASP A 116 14.84 -15.30 -8.13
N ILE A 117 16.09 -15.66 -7.80
CA ILE A 117 17.19 -14.70 -7.65
C ILE A 117 17.53 -14.03 -8.99
N PRO A 118 18.04 -14.73 -10.03
CA PRO A 118 18.36 -14.09 -11.31
C PRO A 118 17.14 -13.44 -11.97
N SER A 119 15.93 -13.99 -11.76
CA SER A 119 14.72 -13.38 -12.31
C SER A 119 14.40 -12.01 -11.72
N SER A 120 14.96 -11.65 -10.58
CA SER A 120 14.79 -10.33 -9.96
C SER A 120 15.67 -9.24 -10.57
N PHE A 121 16.64 -9.60 -11.41
CA PHE A 121 17.59 -8.67 -12.00
C PHE A 121 17.28 -8.46 -13.48
N LEU A 122 17.32 -7.22 -13.95
CA LEU A 122 17.46 -6.98 -15.38
C LEU A 122 18.94 -7.12 -15.76
N ASN A 123 19.23 -7.46 -17.01
CA ASN A 123 20.59 -7.57 -17.50
C ASN A 123 20.76 -6.75 -18.78
N ILE A 124 21.84 -5.99 -18.84
CA ILE A 124 22.17 -5.12 -19.96
C ILE A 124 23.57 -5.44 -20.47
N ASP A 125 23.69 -5.61 -21.78
CA ASP A 125 24.97 -5.79 -22.45
C ASP A 125 25.70 -4.44 -22.53
N THR A 126 26.72 -4.25 -21.69
CA THR A 126 27.50 -3.01 -21.60
C THR A 126 28.51 -2.85 -22.73
N ASP A 127 28.78 -3.91 -23.49
CA ASP A 127 29.65 -3.82 -24.67
C ASP A 127 28.87 -3.25 -25.87
N ARG A 128 27.54 -3.40 -25.83
CA ARG A 128 26.62 -2.90 -26.85
C ARG A 128 26.00 -1.54 -26.52
N TYR A 129 25.75 -1.27 -25.23
CA TYR A 129 25.01 -0.08 -24.81
C TYR A 129 25.78 0.73 -23.77
N GLY A 130 25.72 2.06 -23.88
CA GLY A 130 26.40 2.99 -22.95
C GLY A 130 25.48 3.58 -21.88
N SER A 131 24.18 3.69 -22.16
CA SER A 131 23.20 4.32 -21.29
C SER A 131 21.88 3.55 -21.23
N ALA A 132 21.20 3.65 -20.09
CA ALA A 132 19.89 3.04 -19.88
C ALA A 132 18.95 3.99 -19.14
N TRP A 133 17.73 4.12 -19.60
CA TRP A 133 16.71 4.97 -18.99
C TRP A 133 15.57 4.08 -18.50
N LEU A 134 15.39 3.98 -17.19
CA LEU A 134 14.48 3.04 -16.54
C LEU A 134 13.21 3.75 -16.05
N ALA A 135 12.05 3.22 -16.40
CA ALA A 135 10.77 3.73 -15.92
C ALA A 135 9.84 2.59 -15.54
N PHE A 136 9.14 2.76 -14.42
CA PHE A 136 8.16 1.79 -13.94
C PHE A 136 6.73 2.29 -14.22
N SER A 137 5.83 1.36 -14.54
CA SER A 137 4.42 1.67 -14.79
C SER A 137 3.50 0.57 -14.25
N SER A 138 2.28 0.96 -13.86
CA SER A 138 1.25 0.00 -13.46
C SER A 138 0.71 -0.78 -14.65
N ASP A 139 0.60 -0.13 -15.81
CA ASP A 139 -0.07 -0.61 -17.01
C ASP A 139 0.91 -0.65 -18.18
N PRO A 140 0.70 -1.53 -19.17
CA PRO A 140 1.54 -1.58 -20.35
C PRO A 140 1.42 -0.27 -21.14
N TRP A 141 2.55 0.28 -21.58
CA TRP A 141 2.56 1.50 -22.38
C TRP A 141 2.06 1.25 -23.80
N PRO A 142 1.16 2.11 -24.31
CA PRO A 142 0.73 2.01 -25.70
C PRO A 142 1.89 2.36 -26.65
N VAL A 143 1.83 1.82 -27.87
CA VAL A 143 2.83 2.03 -28.93
C VAL A 143 3.11 3.52 -29.18
N SER A 144 2.10 4.37 -29.07
CA SER A 144 2.25 5.83 -29.21
C SER A 144 3.20 6.43 -28.17
N VAL A 145 3.15 5.97 -26.93
CA VAL A 145 4.03 6.41 -25.83
C VAL A 145 5.46 5.93 -26.05
N LEU A 146 5.63 4.65 -26.42
CA LEU A 146 6.96 4.09 -26.75
C LEU A 146 7.64 4.86 -27.88
N ASN A 147 6.88 5.22 -28.92
CA ASN A 147 7.38 6.00 -30.04
C ASN A 147 7.65 7.46 -29.68
N ALA A 148 6.85 8.06 -28.80
CA ALA A 148 7.07 9.44 -28.34
C ALA A 148 8.40 9.57 -27.57
N TYR A 149 8.72 8.59 -26.72
CA TYR A 149 10.00 8.56 -25.99
C TYR A 149 11.20 8.35 -26.92
N LYS A 150 11.13 7.41 -27.88
CA LYS A 150 12.20 7.24 -28.90
C LYS A 150 12.44 8.51 -29.73
N LYS A 151 11.41 9.35 -29.91
CA LYS A 151 11.50 10.62 -30.64
C LYS A 151 11.92 11.80 -29.76
N GLY A 152 12.13 11.60 -28.46
CA GLY A 152 12.41 12.69 -27.52
C GLY A 152 11.24 13.67 -27.33
N GLN A 153 10.01 13.26 -27.65
CA GLN A 153 8.82 14.12 -27.61
C GLN A 153 8.12 14.08 -26.25
N ALA A 154 8.41 13.09 -25.42
CA ALA A 154 7.79 12.91 -24.12
C ALA A 154 8.76 13.29 -22.97
N PRO A 155 8.24 13.80 -21.84
CA PRO A 155 9.10 14.29 -20.76
C PRO A 155 10.00 13.21 -20.15
N ALA A 156 11.29 13.53 -20.05
CA ALA A 156 12.33 12.68 -19.48
C ALA A 156 12.17 12.36 -17.98
N HIS A 157 11.45 13.19 -17.22
CA HIS A 157 11.39 13.11 -15.75
C HIS A 157 10.78 11.80 -15.19
N ARG A 158 10.16 10.97 -16.04
CA ARG A 158 9.65 9.65 -15.63
C ARG A 158 10.72 8.57 -15.59
N PHE A 159 11.91 8.85 -16.11
CA PHE A 159 13.01 7.90 -16.15
C PHE A 159 14.05 8.19 -15.08
N GLU A 160 14.58 7.12 -14.52
CA GLU A 160 15.88 7.11 -13.88
C GLU A 160 16.95 6.83 -14.94
N GLY A 161 17.81 7.80 -15.22
CA GLY A 161 18.89 7.67 -16.19
C GLY A 161 20.13 7.04 -15.57
N LEU A 162 20.69 6.02 -16.23
CA LEU A 162 21.89 5.31 -15.81
C LEU A 162 22.97 5.40 -16.89
N ASP A 163 24.15 5.83 -16.48
CA ASP A 163 25.40 5.59 -17.20
C ASP A 163 25.86 4.15 -16.88
N LEU A 164 25.94 3.30 -17.91
CA LEU A 164 26.25 1.88 -17.72
C LEU A 164 27.72 1.62 -17.37
N THR A 165 28.61 2.54 -17.71
CA THR A 165 30.01 2.49 -17.27
C THR A 165 30.09 2.74 -15.78
N GLN A 166 29.36 3.75 -15.28
CA GLN A 166 29.25 4.01 -13.85
C GLN A 166 28.52 2.89 -13.11
N ALA A 167 27.45 2.34 -13.69
CA ALA A 167 26.72 1.22 -13.07
C ALA A 167 27.60 -0.03 -12.91
N ARG A 168 28.53 -0.25 -13.84
CA ARG A 168 29.49 -1.35 -13.78
C ARG A 168 30.63 -1.10 -12.79
N ASN A 169 31.22 0.09 -12.84
CA ASN A 169 32.50 0.36 -12.18
C ASN A 169 32.34 1.10 -10.84
N ASN A 170 31.30 1.91 -10.67
CA ASN A 170 31.05 2.71 -9.45
C ASN A 170 29.56 2.65 -9.05
N PRO A 171 28.99 1.44 -8.83
CA PRO A 171 27.56 1.26 -8.56
C PRO A 171 27.05 2.07 -7.36
N GLU A 172 27.91 2.36 -6.38
CA GLU A 172 27.60 3.15 -5.19
C GLU A 172 27.26 4.62 -5.48
N LEU A 173 27.69 5.16 -6.63
CA LEU A 173 27.34 6.52 -7.05
C LEU A 173 25.91 6.60 -7.59
N LEU A 174 25.36 5.48 -8.06
CA LEU A 174 24.03 5.39 -8.67
C LEU A 174 22.98 4.77 -7.73
N GLY A 175 23.41 4.04 -6.71
CA GLY A 175 22.50 3.37 -5.80
C GLY A 175 23.20 2.50 -4.76
N ILE A 176 22.64 1.32 -4.53
CA ILE A 176 23.16 0.36 -3.56
C ILE A 176 24.13 -0.57 -4.28
N ALA A 177 25.43 -0.45 -4.00
CA ALA A 177 26.43 -1.43 -4.40
C ALA A 177 26.33 -2.68 -3.51
N MET A 178 25.95 -3.81 -4.11
CA MET A 178 25.80 -5.09 -3.40
C MET A 178 27.02 -5.98 -3.60
N THR A 179 27.61 -6.44 -2.50
CA THR A 179 28.69 -7.44 -2.51
C THR A 179 28.29 -8.66 -1.66
N PRO A 180 28.92 -9.83 -1.85
CA PRO A 180 28.66 -11.03 -1.04
C PRO A 180 28.84 -10.80 0.47
N ASP A 181 29.80 -9.95 0.83
CA ASP A 181 30.14 -9.61 2.22
C ASP A 181 29.20 -8.54 2.80
N ASN A 182 28.72 -7.63 1.97
CA ASN A 182 27.79 -6.57 2.37
C ASN A 182 26.68 -6.40 1.32
N LEU A 183 25.59 -7.12 1.52
CA LEU A 183 24.43 -7.05 0.62
C LEU A 183 23.79 -5.65 0.61
N ARG A 184 23.80 -4.95 1.76
CA ARG A 184 23.13 -3.67 2.03
C ARG A 184 21.60 -3.70 1.91
N VAL A 185 21.07 -4.35 0.88
CA VAL A 185 19.63 -4.55 0.67
C VAL A 185 18.98 -5.29 1.84
N ASP A 186 19.72 -6.15 2.55
CA ASP A 186 19.28 -6.84 3.76
C ASP A 186 19.03 -5.92 4.97
N LYS A 187 19.37 -4.63 4.84
CA LYS A 187 19.12 -3.57 5.84
C LYS A 187 18.24 -2.47 5.27
N GLU A 188 18.40 -2.15 4.00
CA GLU A 188 17.79 -0.99 3.35
C GLU A 188 16.46 -1.31 2.64
N VAL A 189 16.24 -2.57 2.24
CA VAL A 189 15.05 -3.00 1.47
C VAL A 189 14.16 -3.88 2.33
N LEU A 190 12.89 -3.49 2.46
CA LEU A 190 11.94 -4.13 3.39
C LEU A 190 11.86 -5.65 3.20
N GLU A 191 11.71 -6.13 1.97
CA GLU A 191 11.55 -7.54 1.66
C GLU A 191 12.78 -8.37 2.05
N TYR A 192 13.99 -7.81 2.01
CA TYR A 192 15.21 -8.49 2.43
C TYR A 192 15.53 -8.31 3.91
N ALA A 193 15.00 -7.27 4.55
CA ALA A 193 15.30 -6.89 5.93
C ALA A 193 14.31 -7.45 6.97
N GLN A 194 13.13 -7.92 6.55
CA GLN A 194 12.11 -8.41 7.49
C GLN A 194 11.58 -9.80 7.09
N HIS A 195 11.37 -10.65 8.10
CA HIS A 195 10.73 -11.94 7.91
C HIS A 195 9.21 -11.82 7.74
N GLY A 196 8.59 -10.88 8.45
CA GLY A 196 7.17 -10.56 8.38
C GLY A 196 6.95 -9.05 8.47
N CYS A 197 5.80 -8.57 7.99
CA CYS A 197 5.46 -7.14 8.04
C CYS A 197 4.27 -6.81 8.95
N SER A 198 3.59 -7.80 9.55
CA SER A 198 2.46 -7.54 10.45
C SER A 198 2.87 -6.66 11.63
N PRO A 199 2.08 -5.65 12.04
CA PRO A 199 0.70 -5.35 11.60
C PRO A 199 0.61 -4.31 10.45
N PHE A 200 1.71 -4.06 9.73
CA PHE A 200 1.68 -3.21 8.54
C PHE A 200 0.90 -3.90 7.43
N ASP A 201 -0.12 -3.22 6.94
CA ASP A 201 -0.95 -3.71 5.84
C ASP A 201 -0.67 -2.86 4.61
N SER A 202 -0.20 -3.49 3.54
CA SER A 202 0.35 -2.85 2.35
C SER A 202 -0.61 -2.99 1.18
N ALA A 203 -0.80 -1.91 0.41
CA ALA A 203 -1.64 -1.93 -0.79
C ALA A 203 -1.13 -2.92 -1.85
N HIS A 204 0.15 -3.28 -1.78
CA HIS A 204 0.87 -4.13 -2.72
C HIS A 204 1.37 -5.43 -2.09
N GLY A 205 0.77 -5.86 -0.97
CA GLY A 205 1.19 -7.06 -0.26
C GLY A 205 2.60 -6.97 0.31
N PHE A 206 3.16 -8.10 0.74
CA PHE A 206 4.52 -8.23 1.24
C PHE A 206 5.05 -9.64 0.97
N HIS A 207 6.16 -9.73 0.23
CA HIS A 207 6.78 -11.00 -0.14
C HIS A 207 8.22 -11.03 0.38
N THR A 208 8.42 -11.69 1.53
CA THR A 208 9.74 -11.72 2.17
C THR A 208 10.77 -12.46 1.32
N ARG A 209 11.98 -11.89 1.27
CA ARG A 209 13.21 -12.45 0.71
C ARG A 209 14.27 -12.67 1.79
N TRP A 210 13.91 -12.53 3.06
CA TRP A 210 14.81 -12.69 4.21
C TRP A 210 15.59 -14.00 4.18
N LEU A 211 14.91 -15.11 3.86
CA LEU A 211 15.51 -16.45 3.76
C LEU A 211 16.27 -16.66 2.45
N ARG A 212 16.07 -15.78 1.46
CA ARG A 212 16.70 -15.86 0.14
C ARG A 212 18.04 -15.12 0.07
N ARG A 213 18.47 -14.46 1.16
CA ARG A 213 19.75 -13.72 1.23
C ARG A 213 20.98 -14.58 0.94
N PHE A 214 20.99 -15.85 1.35
CA PHE A 214 22.09 -16.76 1.05
C PHE A 214 22.17 -17.08 -0.46
N ALA A 215 21.04 -17.36 -1.09
CA ALA A 215 20.97 -17.57 -2.54
C ALA A 215 21.36 -16.29 -3.31
N LEU A 216 20.95 -15.12 -2.83
CA LEU A 216 21.41 -13.83 -3.37
C LEU A 216 22.94 -13.69 -3.29
N LYS A 217 23.56 -13.98 -2.14
CA LYS A 217 25.04 -13.96 -2.02
C LYS A 217 25.72 -14.86 -3.05
N GLY A 218 25.24 -16.10 -3.20
CA GLY A 218 25.77 -17.03 -4.20
C GLY A 218 25.63 -16.50 -5.63
N TYR A 219 24.50 -15.89 -5.96
CA TYR A 219 24.31 -15.22 -7.25
C TYR A 219 25.27 -14.06 -7.46
N LEU A 220 25.50 -13.21 -6.45
CA LEU A 220 26.44 -12.09 -6.54
C LEU A 220 27.88 -12.57 -6.77
N VAL A 221 28.33 -13.61 -6.07
CA VAL A 221 29.66 -14.21 -6.30
C VAL A 221 29.80 -14.62 -7.78
N ASN A 222 28.82 -15.34 -8.30
CA ASN A 222 28.84 -15.79 -9.69
C ASN A 222 28.80 -14.64 -10.69
N ALA A 223 27.95 -13.64 -10.45
CA ALA A 223 27.82 -12.46 -11.30
C ALA A 223 29.10 -11.61 -11.32
N MET A 224 29.67 -11.35 -10.15
CA MET A 224 30.91 -10.57 -10.02
C MET A 224 32.08 -11.29 -10.69
N ASN A 225 32.22 -12.60 -10.50
CA ASN A 225 33.28 -13.36 -11.16
C ASN A 225 33.11 -13.41 -12.69
N ARG A 226 31.88 -13.64 -13.16
CA ARG A 226 31.57 -13.73 -14.60
C ARG A 226 31.82 -12.41 -15.33
N HIS A 227 31.43 -11.30 -14.71
CA HIS A 227 31.48 -9.98 -15.34
C HIS A 227 32.59 -9.07 -14.78
N GLN A 228 33.52 -9.62 -13.97
CA GLN A 228 34.64 -8.88 -13.37
C GLN A 228 34.20 -7.58 -12.68
N LEU A 229 33.18 -7.67 -11.82
CA LEU A 229 32.59 -6.52 -11.14
C LEU A 229 33.28 -6.31 -9.78
N GLU A 230 34.36 -5.54 -9.77
CA GLU A 230 35.20 -5.33 -8.57
C GLU A 230 34.45 -4.61 -7.43
N HIS A 231 33.55 -3.69 -7.79
CA HIS A 231 32.84 -2.82 -6.83
C HIS A 231 31.41 -3.29 -6.51
N GLY A 232 31.05 -4.50 -6.95
CA GLY A 232 29.75 -5.12 -6.67
C GLY A 232 28.70 -4.93 -7.76
N VAL A 233 27.46 -5.31 -7.44
CA VAL A 233 26.32 -5.30 -8.37
C VAL A 233 25.34 -4.20 -7.96
N LEU A 234 24.89 -3.40 -8.92
CA LEU A 234 23.99 -2.27 -8.67
C LEU A 234 22.57 -2.73 -8.30
N ALA A 235 22.05 -2.15 -7.23
CA ALA A 235 20.62 -2.02 -6.96
C ALA A 235 20.19 -0.55 -7.11
N VAL A 236 19.30 -0.28 -8.07
CA VAL A 236 18.82 1.07 -8.41
C VAL A 236 17.41 1.29 -7.87
N VAL A 237 17.15 2.47 -7.30
CA VAL A 237 15.84 2.80 -6.72
C VAL A 237 15.07 3.72 -7.66
N LEU A 238 14.02 3.18 -8.27
CA LEU A 238 13.13 3.90 -9.19
C LEU A 238 12.06 4.69 -8.41
N ASP A 239 11.56 5.74 -9.05
CA ASP A 239 10.34 6.41 -8.61
C ASP A 239 9.09 5.59 -8.98
N ASP A 240 8.16 5.46 -8.03
CA ASP A 240 6.85 4.84 -8.21
C ASP A 240 5.80 5.75 -7.57
N THR A 241 5.69 6.99 -8.06
CA THR A 241 4.74 7.98 -7.56
C THR A 241 3.31 7.42 -7.46
N VAL A 242 2.87 6.63 -8.44
CA VAL A 242 1.54 6.01 -8.44
C VAL A 242 1.38 5.01 -7.29
N GLY A 243 2.32 4.08 -7.13
CA GLY A 243 2.30 3.13 -6.02
C GLY A 243 2.43 3.83 -4.66
N PHE A 244 3.16 4.94 -4.60
CA PHE A 244 3.28 5.75 -3.39
C PHE A 244 1.94 6.37 -2.97
N ILE A 245 1.20 6.94 -3.93
CA ILE A 245 -0.14 7.48 -3.71
C ILE A 245 -1.13 6.37 -3.32
N GLN A 246 -1.06 5.22 -3.98
CA GLN A 246 -1.89 4.06 -3.66
C GLN A 246 -1.66 3.60 -2.22
N GLU A 247 -0.40 3.52 -1.79
CA GLU A 247 -0.02 3.13 -0.43
C GLU A 247 -0.53 4.12 0.63
N PHE A 248 -0.36 5.44 0.43
CA PHE A 248 -0.93 6.44 1.35
C PHE A 248 -2.45 6.36 1.45
N ASN A 249 -3.12 6.19 0.30
CA ASN A 249 -4.57 6.05 0.28
C ASN A 249 -5.02 4.79 1.01
N HIS A 250 -4.30 3.68 0.86
CA HIS A 250 -4.55 2.44 1.58
C HIS A 250 -4.42 2.63 3.10
N GLN A 251 -3.32 3.23 3.57
CA GLN A 251 -3.14 3.54 5.00
C GLN A 251 -4.27 4.42 5.55
N ARG A 252 -4.69 5.43 4.79
CA ARG A 252 -5.78 6.34 5.18
C ARG A 252 -7.12 5.60 5.24
N LEU A 253 -7.45 4.81 4.22
CA LEU A 253 -8.71 4.07 4.13
C LEU A 253 -8.81 3.00 5.23
N ASN A 254 -7.70 2.32 5.53
CA ASN A 254 -7.63 1.37 6.64
C ASN A 254 -8.04 1.99 7.97
N TRP A 255 -7.66 3.24 8.23
CA TRP A 255 -8.11 3.96 9.43
C TRP A 255 -9.60 4.33 9.42
N VAL A 256 -10.16 4.66 8.25
CA VAL A 256 -11.59 4.91 8.09
C VAL A 256 -12.38 3.64 8.40
N VAL A 257 -11.98 2.50 7.83
CA VAL A 257 -12.61 1.20 8.07
C VAL A 257 -12.50 0.80 9.54
N LYS A 258 -11.30 0.87 10.13
CA LYS A 258 -11.09 0.58 11.56
C LYS A 258 -11.99 1.44 12.46
N ARG A 259 -12.17 2.72 12.14
CA ARG A 259 -13.07 3.61 12.87
C ARG A 259 -14.53 3.20 12.70
N GLN A 260 -14.95 2.83 11.50
CA GLN A 260 -16.32 2.38 11.25
C GLN A 260 -16.63 1.10 12.04
N VAL A 261 -15.77 0.09 11.96
CA VAL A 261 -15.88 -1.15 12.75
C VAL A 261 -15.93 -0.85 14.25
N TRP A 262 -15.07 0.07 14.72
CA TRP A 262 -15.07 0.48 16.13
C TRP A 262 -16.41 1.11 16.57
N ARG A 263 -17.08 1.87 15.68
CA ARG A 263 -18.37 2.53 15.94
C ARG A 263 -19.56 1.58 15.84
N GLU A 264 -19.46 0.57 14.98
CA GLU A 264 -20.50 -0.43 14.74
C GLU A 264 -20.52 -1.53 15.81
N ASP A 265 -19.52 -1.57 16.69
CA ASP A 265 -19.56 -2.42 17.89
C ASP A 265 -20.88 -2.20 18.67
N PRO A 266 -21.69 -3.26 18.90
CA PRO A 266 -23.03 -3.10 19.46
C PRO A 266 -23.06 -2.40 20.82
N MET A 267 -22.08 -2.67 21.68
CA MET A 267 -22.00 -2.06 23.00
C MET A 267 -21.69 -0.56 22.90
N ARG A 268 -20.74 -0.19 22.03
CA ARG A 268 -20.41 1.22 21.80
C ARG A 268 -21.54 1.98 21.11
N ALA A 269 -22.19 1.36 20.12
CA ALA A 269 -23.35 1.94 19.46
C ALA A 269 -24.49 2.22 20.46
N TYR A 270 -24.77 1.27 21.35
CA TYR A 270 -25.75 1.43 22.43
C TYR A 270 -25.38 2.56 23.41
N GLN A 271 -24.11 2.62 23.84
CA GLN A 271 -23.62 3.67 24.73
C GLN A 271 -23.73 5.06 24.08
N LEU A 272 -23.37 5.17 22.79
CA LEU A 272 -23.49 6.41 22.03
C LEU A 272 -24.95 6.85 21.91
N GLN A 273 -25.85 5.94 21.53
CA GLN A 273 -27.28 6.22 21.41
C GLN A 273 -27.87 6.68 22.75
N THR A 274 -27.53 6.00 23.83
CA THR A 274 -27.96 6.37 25.19
C THR A 274 -27.46 7.78 25.55
N SER A 275 -26.19 8.09 25.29
CA SER A 275 -25.62 9.41 25.53
C SER A 275 -26.34 10.51 24.73
N GLN A 276 -26.62 10.26 23.45
CA GLN A 276 -27.35 11.18 22.59
C GLN A 276 -28.77 11.44 23.10
N ILE A 277 -29.49 10.40 23.51
CA ILE A 277 -30.83 10.53 24.10
C ILE A 277 -30.77 11.41 25.37
N LEU A 278 -29.80 11.17 26.26
CA LEU A 278 -29.65 11.97 27.48
C LEU A 278 -29.32 13.44 27.17
N GLN A 279 -28.50 13.71 26.14
CA GLN A 279 -28.20 15.08 25.71
C GLN A 279 -29.45 15.79 25.18
N VAL A 280 -30.27 15.11 24.38
CA VAL A 280 -31.55 15.65 23.89
C VAL A 280 -32.49 15.94 25.05
N ILE A 281 -32.70 14.99 25.96
CA ILE A 281 -33.51 15.19 27.17
C ILE A 281 -33.04 16.42 27.95
N ARG A 282 -31.73 16.57 28.16
CA ARG A 282 -31.14 17.72 28.86
C ARG A 282 -31.40 19.04 28.14
N ALA A 283 -31.28 19.07 26.82
CA ALA A 283 -31.53 20.26 26.01
C ALA A 283 -33.02 20.67 26.09
N THR A 284 -33.94 19.72 25.92
CA THR A 284 -35.38 19.97 26.01
C THR A 284 -35.80 20.46 27.40
N HIS A 285 -35.25 19.87 28.47
CA HIS A 285 -35.54 20.35 29.83
C HIS A 285 -35.06 21.78 30.08
N ARG A 286 -33.92 22.20 29.49
CA ARG A 286 -33.45 23.59 29.59
C ARG A 286 -34.40 24.56 28.89
N GLU A 287 -34.90 24.20 27.72
CA GLU A 287 -35.87 25.00 26.97
C GLU A 287 -37.19 25.12 27.72
N TRP A 288 -37.72 24.01 28.24
CA TRP A 288 -38.93 24.03 29.07
C TRP A 288 -38.77 24.82 30.35
N ALA A 289 -37.60 24.75 31.00
CA ALA A 289 -37.31 25.57 32.17
C ALA A 289 -37.31 27.06 31.81
N ALA A 290 -36.62 27.46 30.73
CA ALA A 290 -36.57 28.85 30.26
C ALA A 290 -37.96 29.41 29.89
N GLN A 291 -38.84 28.59 29.31
CA GLN A 291 -40.21 28.98 28.99
C GLN A 291 -41.11 29.11 30.24
N LYS A 292 -40.79 28.40 31.33
CA LYS A 292 -41.56 28.42 32.58
C LYS A 292 -41.08 29.48 33.59
N VAL A 293 -39.97 30.17 33.35
CA VAL A 293 -39.58 31.33 34.17
C VAL A 293 -40.35 32.54 33.63
N PRO A 294 -41.31 33.12 34.40
CA PRO A 294 -41.94 34.37 34.00
C PRO A 294 -40.87 35.46 33.87
N SER A 295 -40.96 36.34 32.87
CA SER A 295 -40.13 37.53 32.85
C SER A 295 -40.44 38.33 34.11
N LEU A 296 -39.49 38.37 35.05
CA LEU A 296 -39.52 39.34 36.12
C LEU A 296 -39.19 40.69 35.49
N GLU A 297 -40.17 41.32 34.86
CA GLU A 297 -40.11 42.77 34.69
C GLU A 297 -40.03 43.35 36.11
N PRO A 298 -39.05 44.20 36.42
CA PRO A 298 -38.98 44.83 37.72
C PRO A 298 -40.20 45.74 37.84
N MET A 299 -41.20 45.27 38.59
CA MET A 299 -42.33 46.10 38.99
C MET A 299 -41.77 47.23 39.86
N THR A 300 -41.58 48.41 39.27
CA THR A 300 -41.37 49.65 40.04
C THR A 300 -42.71 50.03 40.69
N GLY A 301 -43.04 49.32 41.76
CA GLY A 301 -44.17 49.62 42.62
C GLY A 301 -43.67 50.13 43.97
N ASP A 302 -43.56 51.45 44.11
CA ASP A 302 -43.32 52.13 45.40
C ASP A 302 -44.56 52.02 46.30
N GLY A 303 -44.78 50.84 46.89
CA GLY A 303 -45.83 50.62 47.87
C GLY A 303 -45.55 49.39 48.74
N PRO A 304 -45.74 49.46 50.06
CA PRO A 304 -45.44 48.34 50.95
C PRO A 304 -46.34 47.14 50.63
N PRO A 305 -45.81 45.90 50.73
CA PRO A 305 -46.55 44.70 50.36
C PRO A 305 -47.76 44.49 51.28
N VAL A 306 -48.94 44.35 50.67
CA VAL A 306 -50.16 43.92 51.37
C VAL A 306 -50.19 42.39 51.33
N PHE A 307 -50.08 41.76 52.50
CA PHE A 307 -50.25 40.32 52.66
C PHE A 307 -51.73 40.02 52.97
N THR A 308 -52.42 39.34 52.06
CA THR A 308 -53.73 38.74 52.34
C THR A 308 -53.58 37.27 52.71
N ASP A 309 -54.26 36.86 53.78
CA ASP A 309 -54.25 35.50 54.35
C ASP A 309 -54.82 34.47 53.34
N PRO A 310 -54.26 33.25 53.23
CA PRO A 310 -54.73 32.27 52.27
C PRO A 310 -56.02 31.61 52.78
N GLY A 311 -57.14 31.96 52.14
CA GLY A 311 -58.43 31.30 52.34
C GLY A 311 -58.33 29.80 52.05
N ILE A 312 -58.71 29.01 53.05
CA ILE A 312 -58.83 27.55 53.02
C ILE A 312 -59.80 27.13 51.91
N GLY A 313 -59.27 26.63 50.80
CA GLY A 313 -60.03 26.02 49.70
C GLY A 313 -59.72 24.52 49.62
N CYS A 314 -60.61 23.69 50.14
CA CYS A 314 -60.57 22.24 50.01
C CYS A 314 -60.51 21.82 48.53
N ILE A 315 -59.41 21.21 48.09
CA ILE A 315 -59.33 20.53 46.79
C ILE A 315 -59.87 19.11 46.99
N ALA A 316 -61.07 18.86 46.47
CA ALA A 316 -61.66 17.53 46.38
C ALA A 316 -60.90 16.70 45.33
N MET A 317 -60.37 15.54 45.75
CA MET A 317 -59.80 14.53 44.86
C MET A 317 -60.91 13.83 44.06
N SER A 318 -61.02 14.09 42.76
CA SER A 318 -61.80 13.27 41.84
C SER A 318 -60.97 12.04 41.40
N LYS A 319 -61.33 10.87 41.95
CA LYS A 319 -60.83 9.57 41.48
C LYS A 319 -61.61 9.17 40.22
N THR A 320 -60.97 9.20 39.06
CA THR A 320 -61.43 8.45 37.88
C THR A 320 -60.69 7.12 37.81
N SER A 321 -61.34 6.08 38.33
CA SER A 321 -60.98 4.68 38.08
C SER A 321 -61.46 4.28 36.68
N THR A 322 -60.53 3.96 35.79
CA THR A 322 -60.84 3.20 34.58
C THR A 322 -60.09 1.87 34.65
N SER A 323 -60.85 0.84 34.98
CA SER A 323 -60.50 -0.58 34.95
C SER A 323 -60.10 -1.00 33.54
N ILE A 324 -58.89 -1.56 33.39
CA ILE A 324 -58.48 -2.30 32.18
C ILE A 324 -58.37 -3.78 32.59
N GLN A 325 -59.29 -4.59 32.07
CA GLN A 325 -59.26 -6.04 32.20
C GLN A 325 -58.11 -6.66 31.37
N PRO A 326 -57.44 -7.71 31.87
CA PRO A 326 -56.41 -8.44 31.10
C PRO A 326 -57.04 -9.41 30.09
N ARG A 327 -56.55 -9.39 28.84
CA ARG A 327 -56.81 -10.42 27.82
C ARG A 327 -55.93 -11.65 28.05
N PRO A 328 -56.41 -12.87 27.72
CA PRO A 328 -55.74 -14.12 28.05
C PRO A 328 -54.68 -14.49 26.99
N GLY A 329 -53.45 -14.75 27.44
CA GLY A 329 -52.33 -15.18 26.61
C GLY A 329 -51.82 -16.56 27.00
N THR A 330 -52.21 -17.54 26.19
CA THR A 330 -51.50 -18.75 25.74
C THR A 330 -50.64 -19.56 26.73
N ARG A 331 -51.14 -20.76 27.01
CA ARG A 331 -50.50 -21.90 27.69
C ARG A 331 -49.27 -22.39 26.89
N CYS A 332 -48.06 -22.23 27.42
CA CYS A 332 -46.89 -22.99 26.96
C CYS A 332 -46.87 -24.35 27.67
N GLY A 333 -47.20 -25.41 26.93
CA GLY A 333 -47.05 -26.79 27.37
C GLY A 333 -45.59 -27.23 27.29
N ARG A 334 -45.06 -27.72 28.42
CA ARG A 334 -43.92 -28.62 28.46
C ARG A 334 -44.38 -30.01 28.01
N SER A 335 -43.60 -30.67 27.16
CA SER A 335 -43.49 -32.13 27.15
C SER A 335 -42.06 -32.52 26.81
N CYS A 336 -41.34 -33.00 27.81
CA CYS A 336 -40.25 -33.93 27.63
C CYS A 336 -40.84 -35.27 27.17
N SER A 337 -40.20 -35.94 26.21
CA SER A 337 -40.26 -37.38 26.07
C SER A 337 -38.92 -37.90 25.55
N THR A 338 -38.33 -38.72 26.42
CA THR A 338 -37.27 -39.71 26.22
C THR A 338 -37.46 -40.59 24.98
N GLY A 339 -36.34 -40.92 24.34
CA GLY A 339 -36.18 -41.86 23.24
C GLY A 339 -34.77 -41.73 22.67
#